data_AF-A0A949ZVU0-F1
#
_entry.id   AF-A0A949ZVU0-F1
#
_cell.length_a   1.000
_cell.length_b   1.000
_cell.length_c   1.000
_cell.angle_alpha   90.00
_cell.angle_beta   90.00
_cell.angle_gamma   90.00
#
_symmetry.space_group_name_H-M   'P 1'
#
loop_
_entity.id
_entity.type
_entity.pdbx_description
1 polymer ?
#
loop_
_entity_poly.entity_id
_entity_poly.type
_entity_poly.pdbx_seq_one_letter_code
_entity_poly.pdbx_strand_id
1 'polypeptide(L)'
;MKSTGIKLLLIVLGTAGLMAAQSTTTSTSTDASASAATPAQKDLRHDRRDLRADRKDIRSDKKDLNQDRTDRNADRKDVSQDVKDRNHDAADLGRDQHDINKDRRDLNQDRRNLAAAEKSGNSQQIATDKKDMAHDRHDLNKDRADRNADARDLAKDNRDIHADRRDLRADNKDIQSDKKDLKKDKKDARADRRDIKKDRRSFRGR
;
A
#
# COMPACT_ATOMS: atom_id res chain seq x y z
N MET A 1 2.55 -49.95 -1.02
CA MET A 1 1.67 -50.77 -0.15
C MET A 1 0.41 -49.95 0.07
N LYS A 2 -0.72 -50.31 -0.57
CA LYS A 2 -1.91 -50.92 0.07
C LYS A 2 -2.33 -50.12 1.32
N SER A 3 -3.52 -49.54 1.51
CA SER A 3 -4.92 -49.87 1.17
C SER A 3 -5.75 -48.68 1.70
N THR A 4 -6.67 -48.03 0.98
CA THR A 4 -8.13 -48.32 0.90
C THR A 4 -8.87 -48.66 2.21
N GLY A 5 -10.05 -48.03 2.41
CA GLY A 5 -11.14 -48.50 3.29
C GLY A 5 -11.74 -47.38 4.17
N ILE A 6 -12.89 -46.72 3.93
CA ILE A 6 -14.26 -47.09 3.53
C ILE A 6 -15.09 -47.79 4.65
N LYS A 7 -16.32 -47.25 4.86
CA LYS A 7 -17.58 -47.82 5.43
C LYS A 7 -17.74 -47.84 6.96
N LEU A 8 -18.76 -47.19 7.56
CA LEU A 8 -20.23 -47.35 7.46
C LEU A 8 -20.74 -48.55 8.29
N LEU A 9 -21.51 -48.31 9.37
CA LEU A 9 -22.65 -49.12 9.85
C LEU A 9 -23.27 -48.46 11.11
N LEU A 10 -24.48 -47.89 11.07
CA LEU A 10 -25.84 -48.49 11.26
C LEU A 10 -26.18 -48.77 12.75
N ILE A 11 -27.28 -48.17 13.25
CA ILE A 11 -28.57 -48.84 13.63
C ILE A 11 -28.53 -49.45 15.05
N VAL A 12 -29.50 -49.32 15.97
CA VAL A 12 -30.80 -48.65 16.03
C VAL A 12 -31.39 -48.84 17.45
N LEU A 13 -32.57 -48.24 17.68
CA LEU A 13 -33.67 -48.62 18.59
C LEU A 13 -33.60 -48.33 20.10
N GLY A 14 -34.64 -47.62 20.53
CA GLY A 14 -35.09 -47.51 21.91
C GLY A 14 -36.42 -46.75 21.98
N THR A 15 -37.50 -47.42 21.59
CA THR A 15 -38.89 -46.91 21.62
C THR A 15 -39.54 -47.04 23.00
N ALA A 16 -40.59 -46.21 23.18
CA ALA A 16 -41.80 -46.41 23.99
C ALA A 16 -41.86 -45.73 25.36
N GLY A 17 -42.76 -44.76 25.44
CA GLY A 17 -43.24 -44.10 26.66
C GLY A 17 -44.54 -43.36 26.35
N LEU A 18 -45.59 -44.13 26.10
CA LEU A 18 -46.98 -43.71 25.91
C LEU A 18 -47.59 -43.30 27.25
N MET A 19 -48.18 -42.10 27.37
CA MET A 19 -49.28 -41.83 28.30
C MET A 19 -50.13 -40.67 27.77
N ALA A 20 -51.43 -40.95 27.65
CA ALA A 20 -52.46 -40.07 27.16
C ALA A 20 -52.96 -39.12 28.26
N ALA A 21 -53.21 -37.85 27.91
CA ALA A 21 -54.03 -36.94 28.69
C ALA A 21 -54.93 -36.13 27.75
N GLN A 22 -56.16 -36.62 27.65
CA GLN A 22 -57.45 -35.95 27.50
C GLN A 22 -57.49 -34.57 26.82
N SER A 23 -58.27 -34.58 25.74
CA SER A 23 -58.93 -33.47 25.06
C SER A 23 -59.58 -32.46 26.01
N THR A 24 -59.10 -31.20 25.94
CA THR A 24 -59.92 -30.03 26.20
C THR A 24 -59.97 -29.20 24.92
N THR A 25 -61.14 -29.22 24.31
CA THR A 25 -61.56 -28.35 23.23
C THR A 25 -61.65 -26.92 23.74
N THR A 26 -60.63 -26.11 23.51
CA THR A 26 -60.76 -24.65 23.46
C THR A 26 -60.62 -24.23 22.00
N SER A 27 -61.76 -24.19 21.34
CA SER A 27 -61.99 -23.46 20.10
C SER A 27 -61.75 -21.97 20.33
N THR A 28 -60.49 -21.55 20.29
CA THR A 28 -60.13 -20.18 19.95
C THR A 28 -60.10 -20.08 18.44
N SER A 29 -61.14 -19.44 17.92
CA SER A 29 -61.21 -18.93 16.55
C SER A 29 -59.87 -18.32 16.16
N THR A 30 -59.16 -19.04 15.31
CA THR A 30 -58.05 -18.49 14.54
C THR A 30 -58.67 -17.51 13.54
N ASP A 31 -58.86 -16.27 13.98
CA ASP A 31 -58.92 -15.14 13.05
C ASP A 31 -57.55 -15.06 12.38
N ALA A 32 -57.41 -15.85 11.32
CA ALA A 32 -56.36 -15.76 10.34
C ALA A 32 -56.54 -14.46 9.55
N SER A 33 -56.35 -13.31 10.21
CA SER A 33 -55.97 -12.10 9.51
C SER A 33 -54.46 -12.18 9.23
N ALA A 34 -54.09 -13.11 8.36
CA ALA A 34 -52.89 -12.96 7.55
C ALA A 34 -53.17 -11.77 6.62
N SER A 35 -53.09 -10.56 7.16
CA SER A 35 -53.25 -9.33 6.40
C SER A 35 -52.22 -9.35 5.27
N ALA A 36 -52.69 -9.62 4.06
CA ALA A 36 -51.87 -9.50 2.87
C ALA A 36 -51.37 -8.05 2.86
N ALA A 37 -50.07 -7.86 3.15
CA ALA A 37 -49.48 -6.53 3.18
C ALA A 37 -49.84 -5.84 1.86
N THR A 38 -50.47 -4.66 1.98
CA THR A 38 -50.86 -3.86 0.81
C THR A 38 -49.62 -3.62 -0.07
N PRO A 39 -49.76 -3.47 -1.40
CA PRO A 39 -48.63 -3.19 -2.29
C PRO A 39 -47.72 -2.08 -1.74
N ALA A 40 -48.30 -0.98 -1.24
CA ALA A 40 -47.56 0.11 -0.60
C ALA A 40 -46.79 -0.27 0.68
N GLN A 41 -47.27 -1.24 1.47
CA GLN A 41 -46.51 -1.77 2.62
C GLN A 41 -45.36 -2.69 2.19
N LYS A 42 -45.47 -3.35 1.03
CA LYS A 42 -44.36 -4.12 0.45
C LYS A 42 -43.30 -3.16 -0.10
N ASP A 43 -43.69 -2.11 -0.81
CA ASP A 43 -42.78 -1.09 -1.35
C ASP A 43 -41.97 -0.41 -0.23
N LEU A 44 -42.65 0.06 0.83
CA LEU A 44 -42.00 0.61 2.04
C LEU A 44 -41.03 -0.37 2.74
N ARG A 45 -41.23 -1.69 2.59
CA ARG A 45 -40.31 -2.72 3.11
C ARG A 45 -39.11 -2.91 2.19
N HIS A 46 -39.30 -2.80 0.88
CA HIS A 46 -38.24 -2.83 -0.13
C HIS A 46 -37.33 -1.60 0.02
N ASP A 47 -37.87 -0.39 0.02
CA ASP A 47 -37.06 0.84 0.16
C ASP A 47 -36.24 0.86 1.46
N ARG A 48 -36.79 0.32 2.55
CA ARG A 48 -36.06 0.19 3.83
C ARG A 48 -34.93 -0.83 3.76
N ARG A 49 -35.06 -1.86 2.94
CA ARG A 49 -34.02 -2.85 2.70
C ARG A 49 -32.92 -2.23 1.84
N ASP A 50 -33.28 -1.49 0.82
CA ASP A 50 -32.34 -0.83 -0.09
C ASP A 50 -31.55 0.24 0.68
N LEU A 51 -32.21 1.10 1.47
CA LEU A 51 -31.54 2.06 2.35
C LEU A 51 -30.61 1.40 3.39
N ARG A 52 -30.87 0.15 3.78
CA ARG A 52 -29.95 -0.62 4.65
C ARG A 52 -28.75 -1.14 3.88
N ALA A 53 -28.93 -1.55 2.63
CA ALA A 53 -27.86 -1.93 1.72
C ALA A 53 -26.94 -0.72 1.46
N ASP A 54 -27.47 0.43 1.05
CA ASP A 54 -26.67 1.63 0.80
C ASP A 54 -25.84 2.06 2.02
N ARG A 55 -26.41 1.93 3.22
CA ARG A 55 -25.68 2.24 4.47
C ARG A 55 -24.54 1.27 4.74
N LYS A 56 -24.69 0.01 4.33
CA LYS A 56 -23.63 -0.99 4.44
C LYS A 56 -22.54 -0.66 3.42
N ASP A 57 -22.90 -0.33 2.20
CA ASP A 57 -21.96 -0.02 1.11
C ASP A 57 -21.17 1.26 1.44
N ILE A 58 -21.86 2.36 1.82
CA ILE A 58 -21.22 3.59 2.32
C ILE A 58 -20.25 3.34 3.50
N ARG A 59 -20.51 2.30 4.32
CA ARG A 59 -19.59 1.94 5.41
C ARG A 59 -18.37 1.20 4.87
N SER A 60 -18.55 0.29 3.93
CA SER A 60 -17.47 -0.40 3.22
C SER A 60 -16.58 0.61 2.50
N ASP A 61 -17.14 1.50 1.68
CA ASP A 61 -16.36 2.49 0.91
C ASP A 61 -15.55 3.42 1.84
N LYS A 62 -16.10 3.76 3.02
CA LYS A 62 -15.35 4.53 4.02
C LYS A 62 -14.17 3.76 4.59
N LYS A 63 -14.32 2.45 4.76
CA LYS A 63 -13.24 1.59 5.25
C LYS A 63 -12.15 1.51 4.19
N ASP A 64 -12.53 1.29 2.94
CA ASP A 64 -11.61 1.18 1.81
C ASP A 64 -10.86 2.51 1.61
N LEU A 65 -11.58 3.64 1.59
CA LEU A 65 -10.96 4.98 1.54
C LEU A 65 -9.99 5.27 2.70
N ASN A 66 -10.21 4.68 3.87
CA ASN A 66 -9.28 4.82 4.99
C ASN A 66 -8.05 3.94 4.81
N GLN A 67 -8.20 2.76 4.19
CA GLN A 67 -7.12 1.88 3.82
C GLN A 67 -6.23 2.57 2.77
N ASP A 68 -6.80 3.08 1.68
CA ASP A 68 -6.04 3.77 0.62
C ASP A 68 -5.25 4.97 1.16
N ARG A 69 -5.82 5.69 2.15
CA ARG A 69 -5.10 6.79 2.81
C ARG A 69 -3.92 6.32 3.64
N THR A 70 -4.04 5.15 4.25
CA THR A 70 -2.98 4.53 5.04
C THR A 70 -1.86 4.08 4.12
N ASP A 71 -2.20 3.40 3.03
CA ASP A 71 -1.26 2.92 2.02
C ASP A 71 -0.52 4.10 1.37
N ARG A 72 -1.25 5.10 0.87
CA ARG A 72 -0.64 6.36 0.36
C ARG A 72 0.24 7.08 1.39
N ASN A 73 -0.02 6.92 2.69
CA ASN A 73 0.86 7.49 3.72
C ASN A 73 2.14 6.67 3.92
N ALA A 74 2.09 5.35 3.71
CA ALA A 74 3.27 4.49 3.67
C ALA A 74 4.13 4.85 2.46
N ASP A 75 3.55 4.93 1.25
CA ASP A 75 4.30 5.27 0.03
C ASP A 75 4.96 6.66 0.14
N ARG A 76 4.33 7.62 0.81
CA ARG A 76 4.96 8.92 1.11
C ARG A 76 6.19 8.82 2.01
N LYS A 77 6.20 7.88 2.96
CA LYS A 77 7.36 7.64 3.82
C LYS A 77 8.47 6.99 3.01
N ASP A 78 8.13 6.07 2.12
CA ASP A 78 9.08 5.37 1.27
C ASP A 78 9.77 6.38 0.32
N VAL A 79 9.00 7.22 -0.38
CA VAL A 79 9.55 8.37 -1.15
C VAL A 79 10.46 9.27 -0.29
N SER A 80 10.09 9.50 0.96
CA SER A 80 10.91 10.33 1.85
C SER A 80 12.21 9.64 2.24
N GLN A 81 12.23 8.32 2.30
CA GLN A 81 13.42 7.53 2.59
C GLN A 81 14.33 7.50 1.37
N ASP A 82 13.80 7.20 0.18
CA ASP A 82 14.57 7.22 -1.06
C ASP A 82 15.22 8.59 -1.32
N VAL A 83 14.52 9.68 -0.98
CA VAL A 83 15.10 11.04 -1.10
C VAL A 83 16.29 11.24 -0.17
N LYS A 84 16.32 10.60 1.02
CA LYS A 84 17.48 10.65 1.91
C LYS A 84 18.63 9.81 1.36
N ASP A 85 18.33 8.62 0.88
CA ASP A 85 19.33 7.70 0.31
C ASP A 85 20.00 8.38 -0.89
N ARG A 86 19.21 8.97 -1.79
CA ARG A 86 19.71 9.82 -2.90
C ARG A 86 20.61 10.96 -2.43
N ASN A 87 20.29 11.59 -1.29
CA ASN A 87 21.12 12.67 -0.76
C ASN A 87 22.44 12.14 -0.19
N HIS A 88 22.43 10.94 0.38
CA HIS A 88 23.64 10.27 0.83
C HIS A 88 24.54 9.93 -0.35
N ASP A 89 24.00 9.31 -1.39
CA ASP A 89 24.74 8.98 -2.62
C ASP A 89 25.32 10.24 -3.28
N ALA A 90 24.56 11.34 -3.30
CA ALA A 90 25.03 12.61 -3.84
C ALA A 90 26.19 13.21 -3.00
N ALA A 91 26.16 13.00 -1.68
CA ALA A 91 27.24 13.45 -0.80
C ALA A 91 28.50 12.60 -0.99
N ASP A 92 28.34 11.28 -1.15
CA ASP A 92 29.44 10.33 -1.34
C ASP A 92 30.14 10.60 -2.68
N LEU A 93 29.37 10.79 -3.74
CA LEU A 93 29.88 11.22 -5.04
C LEU A 93 30.67 12.54 -4.96
N GLY A 94 30.26 13.44 -4.07
CA GLY A 94 30.97 14.68 -3.78
C GLY A 94 32.31 14.45 -3.07
N ARG A 95 32.38 13.49 -2.13
CA ARG A 95 33.60 13.08 -1.44
C ARG A 95 34.58 12.43 -2.40
N ASP A 96 34.13 11.45 -3.18
CA ASP A 96 34.99 10.78 -4.15
C ASP A 96 35.56 11.76 -5.18
N GLN A 97 34.74 12.74 -5.60
CA GLN A 97 35.22 13.79 -6.49
C GLN A 97 36.27 14.70 -5.84
N HIS A 98 36.20 14.90 -4.52
CA HIS A 98 37.25 15.62 -3.77
C HIS A 98 38.54 14.82 -3.71
N ASP A 99 38.46 13.52 -3.40
CA ASP A 99 39.63 12.64 -3.27
C ASP A 99 40.35 12.47 -4.61
N ILE A 100 39.61 12.25 -5.72
CA ILE A 100 40.16 12.29 -7.09
C ILE A 100 40.92 13.61 -7.36
N ASN A 101 40.42 14.75 -6.87
CA ASN A 101 41.07 16.04 -7.08
C ASN A 101 42.31 16.21 -6.20
N LYS A 102 42.36 15.57 -5.04
CA LYS A 102 43.54 15.52 -4.17
C LYS A 102 44.63 14.66 -4.81
N ASP A 103 44.33 13.43 -5.21
CA ASP A 103 45.29 12.52 -5.85
C ASP A 103 45.85 13.10 -7.15
N ARG A 104 45.03 13.83 -7.92
CA ARG A 104 45.51 14.57 -9.10
C ARG A 104 46.53 15.65 -8.75
N ARG A 105 46.38 16.32 -7.61
CA ARG A 105 47.33 17.35 -7.17
C ARG A 105 48.64 16.70 -6.73
N ASP A 106 48.54 15.61 -5.97
CA ASP A 106 49.69 14.85 -5.46
C ASP A 106 50.49 14.26 -6.64
N LEU A 107 49.85 13.62 -7.62
CA LEU A 107 50.48 13.15 -8.86
C LEU A 107 51.20 14.24 -9.65
N ASN A 108 50.62 15.44 -9.69
CA ASN A 108 51.22 16.56 -10.40
C ASN A 108 52.45 17.09 -9.64
N GLN A 109 52.44 17.03 -8.31
CA GLN A 109 53.57 17.41 -7.48
C GLN A 109 54.71 16.39 -7.63
N ASP A 110 54.41 15.09 -7.55
CA ASP A 110 55.41 14.04 -7.72
C ASP A 110 56.04 14.08 -9.11
N ARG A 111 55.24 14.35 -10.15
CA ARG A 111 55.78 14.54 -11.50
C ARG A 111 56.76 15.72 -11.59
N ARG A 112 56.54 16.81 -10.83
CA ARG A 112 57.47 17.95 -10.77
C ARG A 112 58.74 17.60 -9.99
N ASN A 113 58.60 16.91 -8.86
CA ASN A 113 59.71 16.44 -8.05
C ASN A 113 60.60 15.49 -8.87
N LEU A 114 59.98 14.54 -9.57
CA LEU A 114 60.66 13.59 -10.45
C LEU A 114 61.47 14.31 -11.52
N ALA A 115 60.88 15.29 -12.20
CA ALA A 115 61.58 16.08 -13.22
C ALA A 115 62.79 16.85 -12.64
N ALA A 116 62.69 17.35 -11.41
CA ALA A 116 63.80 18.01 -10.73
C ALA A 116 64.89 17.03 -10.28
N ALA A 117 64.50 15.85 -9.79
CA ALA A 117 65.39 14.77 -9.41
C ALA A 117 66.17 14.21 -10.62
N GLU A 118 65.50 14.06 -11.75
CA GLU A 118 66.11 13.68 -13.04
C GLU A 118 67.16 14.71 -13.48
N LYS A 119 66.85 16.02 -13.38
CA LYS A 119 67.80 17.09 -13.71
C LYS A 119 69.03 17.13 -12.79
N SER A 120 68.88 16.76 -11.53
CA SER A 120 69.96 16.76 -10.53
C SER A 120 70.73 15.43 -10.44
N GLY A 121 70.26 14.38 -11.14
CA GLY A 121 70.87 13.04 -11.09
C GLY A 121 70.62 12.29 -9.78
N ASN A 122 69.68 12.74 -8.94
CA ASN A 122 69.39 12.09 -7.65
C ASN A 122 68.54 10.82 -7.85
N SER A 123 69.23 9.69 -8.02
CA SER A 123 68.60 8.40 -8.32
C SER A 123 67.69 7.88 -7.21
N GLN A 124 67.97 8.21 -5.93
CA GLN A 124 67.10 7.79 -4.84
C GLN A 124 65.77 8.55 -4.85
N GLN A 125 65.80 9.87 -5.05
CA GLN A 125 64.58 10.66 -5.15
C GLN A 125 63.72 10.23 -6.35
N ILE A 126 64.35 9.94 -7.50
CA ILE A 126 63.66 9.39 -8.68
C ILE A 126 62.91 8.10 -8.36
N ALA A 127 63.51 7.20 -7.58
CA ALA A 127 62.88 5.93 -7.21
C ALA A 127 61.70 6.16 -6.26
N THR A 128 61.84 7.07 -5.30
CA THR A 128 60.77 7.47 -4.37
C THR A 128 59.59 8.09 -5.12
N ASP A 129 59.83 9.15 -5.91
CA ASP A 129 58.77 9.85 -6.64
C ASP A 129 58.02 8.91 -7.61
N LYS A 130 58.72 7.96 -8.25
CA LYS A 130 58.07 6.95 -9.09
C LYS A 130 57.15 6.00 -8.32
N LYS A 131 57.52 5.66 -7.09
CA LYS A 131 56.72 4.80 -6.21
C LYS A 131 55.48 5.57 -5.72
N ASP A 132 55.66 6.82 -5.31
CA ASP A 132 54.56 7.68 -4.85
C ASP A 132 53.56 7.91 -5.99
N MET A 133 54.04 8.22 -7.21
CA MET A 133 53.18 8.28 -8.40
C MET A 133 52.44 6.98 -8.73
N ALA A 134 52.99 5.82 -8.38
CA ALA A 134 52.32 4.54 -8.58
C ALA A 134 51.21 4.33 -7.55
N HIS A 135 51.43 4.75 -6.31
CA HIS A 135 50.42 4.79 -5.25
C HIS A 135 49.28 5.74 -5.60
N ASP A 136 49.56 7.00 -5.92
CA ASP A 136 48.50 7.96 -6.25
C ASP A 136 47.69 7.57 -7.49
N ARG A 137 48.31 6.89 -8.47
CA ARG A 137 47.56 6.32 -9.62
C ARG A 137 46.64 5.19 -9.20
N HIS A 138 47.04 4.38 -8.23
CA HIS A 138 46.21 3.32 -7.70
C HIS A 138 45.00 3.89 -6.97
N ASP A 139 45.24 4.84 -6.07
CA ASP A 139 44.21 5.52 -5.29
C ASP A 139 43.22 6.26 -6.21
N LEU A 140 43.73 7.02 -7.18
CA LEU A 140 42.89 7.71 -8.16
C LEU A 140 42.04 6.77 -9.02
N ASN A 141 42.50 5.55 -9.28
CA ASN A 141 41.69 4.55 -9.98
C ASN A 141 40.61 3.97 -9.08
N LYS A 142 40.90 3.80 -7.79
CA LYS A 142 39.93 3.35 -6.79
C LYS A 142 38.84 4.40 -6.59
N ASP A 143 39.20 5.65 -6.34
CA ASP A 143 38.21 6.72 -6.15
C ASP A 143 37.34 6.94 -7.38
N ARG A 144 37.89 6.72 -8.59
CA ARG A 144 37.08 6.72 -9.82
C ARG A 144 36.10 5.57 -9.88
N ALA A 145 36.47 4.40 -9.38
CA ALA A 145 35.57 3.25 -9.32
C ALA A 145 34.44 3.52 -8.33
N ASP A 146 34.78 4.03 -7.15
CA ASP A 146 33.84 4.41 -6.09
C ASP A 146 32.88 5.50 -6.61
N ARG A 147 33.40 6.58 -7.22
CA ARG A 147 32.57 7.65 -7.80
C ARG A 147 31.58 7.13 -8.83
N ASN A 148 32.00 6.14 -9.63
CA ASN A 148 31.15 5.55 -10.64
C ASN A 148 30.09 4.61 -10.04
N ALA A 149 30.35 3.99 -8.89
CA ALA A 149 29.36 3.23 -8.14
C ALA A 149 28.31 4.18 -7.56
N ASP A 150 28.72 5.23 -6.86
CA ASP A 150 27.82 6.24 -6.29
C ASP A 150 26.95 6.91 -7.37
N ALA A 151 27.53 7.18 -8.54
CA ALA A 151 26.77 7.74 -9.67
C ALA A 151 25.67 6.79 -10.18
N ARG A 152 25.89 5.46 -10.09
CA ARG A 152 24.88 4.46 -10.48
C ARG A 152 23.80 4.33 -9.43
N ASP A 153 24.17 4.35 -8.15
CA ASP A 153 23.22 4.29 -7.04
C ASP A 153 22.33 5.54 -7.03
N LEU A 154 22.93 6.73 -7.19
CA LEU A 154 22.19 7.98 -7.37
C LEU A 154 21.20 7.93 -8.55
N ALA A 155 21.60 7.29 -9.66
CA ALA A 155 20.74 7.13 -10.83
C ALA A 155 19.62 6.09 -10.61
N LYS A 156 19.83 5.11 -9.73
CA LYS A 156 18.81 4.15 -9.32
C LYS A 156 17.81 4.84 -8.38
N ASP A 157 18.27 5.51 -7.34
CA ASP A 157 17.42 6.22 -6.39
C ASP A 157 16.52 7.27 -7.07
N ASN A 158 17.06 8.00 -8.05
CA ASN A 158 16.24 8.92 -8.83
C ASN A 158 15.13 8.21 -9.63
N ARG A 159 15.38 7.00 -10.16
CA ARG A 159 14.35 6.22 -10.87
C ARG A 159 13.29 5.72 -9.91
N ASP A 160 13.68 5.23 -8.75
CA ASP A 160 12.78 4.69 -7.73
C ASP A 160 11.86 5.82 -7.20
N ILE A 161 12.43 6.98 -6.82
CA ILE A 161 11.65 8.19 -6.46
C ILE A 161 10.67 8.60 -7.58
N HIS A 162 11.06 8.48 -8.84
CA HIS A 162 10.19 8.82 -9.96
C HIS A 162 9.03 7.84 -10.14
N ALA A 163 9.26 6.54 -9.91
CA ALA A 163 8.23 5.52 -9.93
C ALA A 163 7.25 5.74 -8.78
N ASP A 164 7.72 5.87 -7.55
CA ASP A 164 6.86 6.05 -6.38
C ASP A 164 6.03 7.34 -6.45
N ARG A 165 6.60 8.42 -7.00
CA ARG A 165 5.83 9.66 -7.24
C ARG A 165 4.73 9.47 -8.28
N ARG A 166 4.88 8.55 -9.23
CA ARG A 166 3.84 8.22 -10.20
C ARG A 166 2.72 7.44 -9.51
N ASP A 167 3.08 6.47 -8.70
CA ASP A 167 2.11 5.62 -7.99
C ASP A 167 1.30 6.44 -6.99
N LEU A 168 1.97 7.26 -6.18
CA LEU A 168 1.30 8.24 -5.32
C LEU A 168 0.32 9.16 -6.06
N ARG A 169 0.63 9.53 -7.32
CA ARG A 169 -0.29 10.35 -8.13
C ARG A 169 -1.51 9.54 -8.59
N ALA A 170 -1.34 8.24 -8.85
CA ALA A 170 -2.44 7.34 -9.17
C ALA A 170 -3.35 7.16 -7.95
N ASP A 171 -2.80 6.80 -6.79
CA ASP A 171 -3.60 6.60 -5.55
C ASP A 171 -4.36 7.86 -5.17
N ASN A 172 -3.72 9.03 -5.32
CA ASN A 172 -4.39 10.29 -5.06
C ASN A 172 -5.54 10.57 -6.03
N LYS A 173 -5.53 10.06 -7.27
CA LYS A 173 -6.68 10.17 -8.17
C LYS A 173 -7.78 9.21 -7.76
N ASP A 174 -7.44 7.98 -7.42
CA ASP A 174 -8.40 6.94 -7.05
C ASP A 174 -9.16 7.33 -5.77
N ILE A 175 -8.43 7.72 -4.72
CA ILE A 175 -9.00 8.29 -3.47
C ILE A 175 -9.94 9.46 -3.75
N GLN A 176 -9.68 10.28 -4.78
CA GLN A 176 -10.55 11.41 -5.11
C GLN A 176 -11.80 10.98 -5.87
N SER A 177 -11.71 9.94 -6.70
CA SER A 177 -12.86 9.31 -7.34
C SER A 177 -13.76 8.64 -6.29
N ASP A 178 -13.19 7.82 -5.40
CA ASP A 178 -13.94 7.15 -4.33
C ASP A 178 -14.64 8.13 -3.40
N LYS A 179 -13.99 9.28 -3.12
CA LYS A 179 -14.63 10.38 -2.36
C LYS A 179 -15.85 10.95 -3.07
N LYS A 180 -15.83 11.06 -4.40
CA LYS A 180 -16.97 11.57 -5.18
C LYS A 180 -18.11 10.57 -5.19
N ASP A 181 -17.80 9.29 -5.40
CA ASP A 181 -18.79 8.21 -5.41
C ASP A 181 -19.46 8.08 -4.04
N LEU A 182 -18.65 8.00 -2.98
CA LEU A 182 -19.15 8.01 -1.61
C LEU A 182 -20.00 9.25 -1.27
N LYS A 183 -19.74 10.39 -1.90
CA LYS A 183 -20.56 11.61 -1.73
C LYS A 183 -21.90 11.46 -2.45
N LYS A 184 -21.92 10.84 -3.64
CA LYS A 184 -23.12 10.52 -4.40
C LYS A 184 -23.98 9.51 -3.66
N ASP A 185 -23.42 8.40 -3.19
CA ASP A 185 -24.17 7.37 -2.47
C ASP A 185 -24.79 7.92 -1.18
N LYS A 186 -24.07 8.78 -0.47
CA LYS A 186 -24.63 9.51 0.69
C LYS A 186 -25.77 10.44 0.32
N LYS A 187 -25.77 11.03 -0.88
CA LYS A 187 -26.86 11.89 -1.35
C LYS A 187 -28.08 11.05 -1.72
N ASP A 188 -27.87 9.93 -2.39
CA ASP A 188 -28.92 9.03 -2.84
C ASP A 188 -29.61 8.38 -1.63
N ALA A 189 -28.85 7.80 -0.70
CA ALA A 189 -29.37 7.28 0.56
C ALA A 189 -30.10 8.34 1.43
N ARG A 190 -29.76 9.63 1.28
CA ARG A 190 -30.49 10.73 1.94
C ARG A 190 -31.83 11.01 1.23
N ALA A 191 -31.88 10.89 -0.09
CA ALA A 191 -33.09 11.01 -0.89
C ALA A 191 -34.06 9.87 -0.55
N ASP A 192 -33.61 8.62 -0.58
CA ASP A 192 -34.45 7.45 -0.26
C ASP A 192 -35.02 7.53 1.15
N ARG A 193 -34.20 7.98 2.10
CA ARG A 193 -34.66 8.24 3.47
C ARG A 193 -35.78 9.29 3.53
N ARG A 194 -35.74 10.33 2.69
CA ARG A 194 -36.79 11.35 2.62
C ARG A 194 -38.06 10.78 2.00
N ASP A 195 -37.95 9.97 0.96
CA ASP A 195 -39.09 9.40 0.26
C ASP A 195 -39.82 8.37 1.12
N ILE A 196 -39.10 7.45 1.78
CA ILE A 196 -39.66 6.57 2.82
C ILE A 196 -40.39 7.35 3.91
N LYS A 197 -39.88 8.54 4.29
CA LYS A 197 -40.53 9.40 5.29
C LYS A 197 -41.82 10.02 4.77
N LYS A 198 -41.89 10.41 3.50
CA LYS A 198 -43.09 10.90 2.83
C LYS A 198 -44.13 9.78 2.71
N ASP A 199 -43.74 8.62 2.20
CA ASP A 199 -44.64 7.49 1.98
C ASP A 199 -45.26 6.99 3.27
N ARG A 200 -44.44 6.94 4.35
CA ARG A 200 -44.95 6.65 5.69
C ARG A 200 -45.96 7.69 6.20
N ARG A 201 -45.79 8.97 5.85
CA ARG A 201 -46.71 10.05 6.24
C ARG A 201 -48.02 9.94 5.46
N SER A 202 -47.93 9.69 4.15
CA SER A 202 -49.08 9.45 3.27
C SER A 202 -49.88 8.22 3.70
N PHE A 203 -49.21 7.16 4.16
CA PHE A 203 -49.87 5.95 4.68
C PHE A 203 -50.59 6.17 6.02
N ARG A 204 -50.07 7.07 6.89
CA ARG A 204 -50.65 7.36 8.21
C ARG A 204 -51.75 8.41 8.20
N GLY A 205 -51.85 9.20 7.13
CA GLY A 205 -52.86 10.24 6.95
C GLY A 205 -54.07 9.78 6.12
N ARG A 206 -54.15 8.49 5.77
CA ARG A 206 -55.33 7.83 5.21
C ARG A 206 -56.02 7.01 6.29
#